data_AF-A0A8J6LJX0-F1
#
_entry.id   AF-A0A8J6LJX0-F1
#
_cell.length_a   1.000
_cell.length_b   1.000
_cell.length_c   1.000
_cell.angle_alpha   90.00
_cell.angle_beta   90.00
_cell.angle_gamma   90.00
#
_symmetry.space_group_name_H-M   'P 1'
#
loop_
_entity.id
_entity.type
_entity.pdbx_description
1 polymer ?
#
loop_
_entity_poly.entity_id
_entity_poly.type
_entity_poly.pdbx_seq_one_letter_code
_entity_poly.pdbx_strand_id
1 'polypeptide(L)'
;MAFRMIKAMTIGAAAIVAFTACGNSGNNSDENSGQNAPSPSSSSSHDGMSMGTTTTAAADLRGGLTYLLTEHVYRAGIALKTAVDKSGNMEDPTVKAAVANLDENSVALSKAVGSAYPAAEAPFLESWRQHIGFFVDYTLGKATNDTA
;
A
#
# COMPACT_ATOMS: atom_id res chain seq x y z
N MET A 1 26.16 14.53 -30.95
CA MET A 1 26.81 13.44 -30.19
C MET A 1 27.28 13.99 -28.87
N ALA A 2 26.67 13.59 -27.75
CA ALA A 2 27.14 13.90 -26.41
C ALA A 2 26.88 12.69 -25.51
N PHE A 3 27.94 11.94 -25.23
CA PHE A 3 27.96 10.77 -24.35
C PHE A 3 27.72 11.25 -22.90
N ARG A 4 26.62 10.83 -22.26
CA ARG A 4 26.43 11.01 -20.81
C ARG A 4 26.81 9.71 -20.12
N MET A 5 27.88 9.80 -19.33
CA MET A 5 28.48 8.70 -18.57
C MET A 5 27.49 8.08 -17.58
N ILE A 6 27.42 6.75 -17.62
CA ILE A 6 26.75 5.91 -16.62
C ILE A 6 27.62 5.91 -15.36
N LYS A 7 27.17 6.58 -14.31
CA LYS A 7 27.78 6.47 -12.99
C LYS A 7 27.11 5.32 -12.25
N ALA A 8 27.73 4.15 -12.29
CA ALA A 8 27.42 3.05 -11.39
C ALA A 8 27.78 3.46 -9.96
N MET A 9 26.82 3.42 -9.04
CA MET A 9 27.07 3.66 -7.62
C MET A 9 26.29 2.64 -6.77
N THR A 10 27.01 1.56 -6.47
CA THR A 10 27.04 0.80 -5.21
C THR A 10 25.72 0.38 -4.56
N ILE A 11 25.45 -0.93 -4.68
CA ILE A 11 24.66 -1.75 -3.77
C ILE A 11 25.35 -1.80 -2.41
N GLY A 12 24.62 -1.54 -1.32
CA GLY A 12 25.05 -1.94 0.02
C GLY A 12 24.51 -1.12 1.17
N ALA A 13 23.47 -1.63 1.83
CA ALA A 13 23.36 -1.68 3.29
C ALA A 13 22.14 -2.55 3.65
N ALA A 14 22.40 -3.78 4.10
CA ALA A 14 21.41 -4.61 4.76
C ALA A 14 21.11 -4.00 6.14
N ALA A 15 19.89 -3.53 6.36
CA ALA A 15 19.44 -3.10 7.68
C ALA A 15 19.02 -4.33 8.49
N ILE A 16 19.84 -4.69 9.49
CA ILE A 16 19.52 -5.72 10.47
C ILE A 16 18.45 -5.15 11.41
N VAL A 17 17.24 -5.72 11.38
CA VAL A 17 16.18 -5.42 12.35
C VAL A 17 16.48 -6.17 13.63
N ALA A 18 17.03 -5.50 14.64
CA ALA A 18 17.10 -6.02 15.99
C ALA A 18 15.75 -5.81 16.69
N PHE A 19 15.01 -6.89 16.92
CA PHE A 19 13.88 -6.89 17.85
C PHE A 19 14.42 -6.77 19.28
N THR A 20 14.49 -5.57 19.82
CA THR A 20 14.71 -5.36 21.26
C THR A 20 13.35 -5.43 21.96
N ALA A 21 13.01 -6.63 22.42
CA ALA A 21 12.00 -6.82 23.45
C ALA A 21 12.65 -6.58 24.83
N CYS A 22 12.37 -5.44 25.45
CA CYS A 22 12.58 -5.28 26.89
C CYS A 22 11.22 -5.06 27.54
N GLY A 23 10.72 -6.12 28.17
CA GLY A 23 9.60 -6.05 29.10
C GLY A 23 9.98 -5.16 30.28
N ASN A 24 9.07 -4.26 30.64
CA ASN A 24 9.23 -3.40 31.80
C ASN A 24 8.80 -4.17 33.06
N SER A 25 9.78 -4.69 33.80
CA SER A 25 9.59 -5.14 35.19
C SER A 25 9.35 -3.93 36.08
N GLY A 26 8.07 -3.63 36.34
CA GLY A 26 7.62 -2.67 37.35
C GLY A 26 7.13 -3.39 38.59
N ASN A 27 7.99 -3.43 39.60
CA ASN A 27 7.77 -3.99 40.92
C ASN A 27 6.74 -3.15 41.69
N ASN A 28 5.64 -3.72 42.17
CA ASN A 28 4.85 -3.14 43.26
C ASN A 28 4.57 -4.23 44.29
N SER A 29 5.19 -4.02 45.44
CA SER A 29 4.96 -4.67 46.72
C SER A 29 3.54 -4.40 47.19
N ASP A 30 2.80 -5.47 47.49
CA ASP A 30 1.83 -5.45 48.59
C ASP A 30 1.79 -6.82 49.26
N GLU A 31 2.08 -6.77 50.54
CA GLU A 31 2.20 -7.84 51.52
C GLU A 31 0.78 -8.24 51.96
N ASN A 32 0.38 -9.51 51.78
CA ASN A 32 -0.64 -10.09 52.65
C ASN A 32 -0.42 -11.60 52.84
N SER A 33 -0.05 -11.93 54.06
CA SER A 33 0.07 -13.23 54.69
C SER A 33 -1.14 -14.15 54.49
N GLY A 34 -0.88 -15.39 54.08
CA GLY A 34 -1.87 -16.46 54.05
C GLY A 34 -1.27 -17.77 53.54
N GLN A 35 -0.80 -18.60 54.47
CA GLN A 35 -0.39 -19.98 54.24
C GLN A 35 -1.54 -20.79 53.63
N ASN A 36 -1.26 -21.52 52.55
CA ASN A 36 -1.62 -22.93 52.33
C ASN A 36 -1.23 -23.34 50.91
N ALA A 37 -0.26 -24.25 50.80
CA ALA A 37 0.11 -24.88 49.54
C ALA A 37 -0.80 -26.10 49.30
N PRO A 38 -1.52 -26.12 48.16
CA PRO A 38 -1.72 -27.35 47.41
C PRO A 38 -0.95 -27.28 46.08
N SER A 39 -0.36 -28.40 45.71
CA SER A 39 0.39 -28.63 44.47
C SER A 39 -0.31 -28.00 43.25
N PRO A 40 0.39 -27.25 42.37
CA PRO A 40 -0.22 -26.85 41.12
C PRO A 40 -0.32 -28.09 40.24
N SER A 41 -1.53 -28.61 40.13
CA SER A 41 -1.98 -29.34 38.96
C SER A 41 -1.57 -28.52 37.74
N SER A 42 -0.86 -29.17 36.82
CA SER A 42 -0.48 -28.64 35.53
C SER A 42 -1.73 -28.20 34.77
N SER A 43 -2.17 -26.96 34.98
CA SER A 43 -3.07 -26.27 34.07
C SER A 43 -2.24 -26.02 32.83
N SER A 44 -2.27 -27.01 31.93
CA SER A 44 -1.88 -26.86 30.54
C SER A 44 -2.44 -25.54 30.07
N SER A 45 -1.52 -24.60 29.86
CA SER A 45 -1.68 -23.42 29.05
C SER A 45 -2.30 -23.84 27.73
N HIS A 46 -3.63 -23.83 27.67
CA HIS A 46 -4.29 -23.42 26.46
C HIS A 46 -4.04 -21.92 26.34
N ASP A 47 -2.80 -21.60 25.97
CA ASP A 47 -2.49 -20.44 25.16
C ASP A 47 -3.34 -20.66 23.92
N GLY A 48 -4.56 -20.12 24.00
CA GLY A 48 -5.61 -20.35 23.03
C GLY A 48 -5.02 -20.01 21.70
N MET A 49 -4.83 -21.04 20.87
CA MET A 49 -4.43 -20.96 19.48
C MET A 49 -4.96 -19.65 18.92
N SER A 50 -4.06 -18.68 18.69
CA SER A 50 -4.39 -17.42 18.03
C SER A 50 -4.83 -17.79 16.62
N MET A 51 -6.09 -18.19 16.49
CA MET A 51 -6.80 -18.37 15.24
C MET A 51 -6.70 -17.01 14.58
N GLY A 52 -5.89 -16.92 13.52
CA GLY A 52 -5.52 -15.67 12.89
C GLY A 52 -6.75 -14.77 12.73
N THR A 53 -6.77 -13.68 13.50
CA THR A 53 -7.92 -12.78 13.56
C THR A 53 -8.01 -12.01 12.25
N THR A 54 -9.11 -12.17 11.52
CA THR A 54 -9.32 -11.54 10.21
C THR A 54 -9.73 -10.07 10.30
N THR A 55 -9.96 -9.56 11.50
CA THR A 55 -10.51 -8.22 11.77
C THR A 55 -9.47 -7.28 12.40
N THR A 56 -8.19 -7.49 12.09
CA THR A 56 -7.12 -6.58 12.54
C THR A 56 -6.99 -5.41 11.58
N ALA A 57 -6.48 -4.27 12.05
CA ALA A 57 -6.19 -3.12 11.19
C ALA A 57 -5.26 -3.48 10.00
N ALA A 58 -4.34 -4.42 10.19
CA ALA A 58 -3.48 -4.91 9.11
C ALA A 58 -4.24 -5.77 8.08
N ALA A 59 -5.17 -6.63 8.54
CA ALA A 59 -6.04 -7.39 7.66
C ALA A 59 -6.99 -6.47 6.87
N ASP A 60 -7.55 -5.46 7.53
CA ASP A 60 -8.40 -4.45 6.90
C ASP A 60 -7.64 -3.63 5.86
N LEU A 61 -6.41 -3.17 6.19
CA LEU A 61 -5.55 -2.46 5.25
C LEU A 61 -5.23 -3.32 4.02
N ARG A 62 -4.87 -4.60 4.23
CA ARG A 62 -4.59 -5.52 3.13
C ARG A 62 -5.82 -5.74 2.24
N GLY A 63 -6.99 -5.93 2.83
CA GLY A 63 -8.25 -6.07 2.10
C GLY A 63 -8.59 -4.80 1.32
N GLY A 64 -8.48 -3.64 1.95
CA GLY A 64 -8.70 -2.33 1.35
C GLY A 64 -7.76 -2.03 0.18
N LEU A 65 -6.46 -2.31 0.33
CA LEU A 65 -5.49 -2.17 -0.76
C LEU A 65 -5.80 -3.13 -1.92
N THR A 66 -6.19 -4.38 -1.62
CA THR A 66 -6.58 -5.34 -2.67
C THR A 66 -7.78 -4.84 -3.47
N TYR A 67 -8.80 -4.33 -2.78
CA TYR A 67 -9.97 -3.71 -3.41
C TYR A 67 -9.58 -2.51 -4.28
N LEU A 68 -8.84 -1.56 -3.72
CA LEU A 68 -8.47 -0.32 -4.41
C LEU A 68 -7.58 -0.57 -5.63
N LEU A 69 -6.61 -1.49 -5.54
CA LEU A 69 -5.75 -1.86 -6.67
C LEU A 69 -6.53 -2.59 -7.78
N THR A 70 -7.50 -3.42 -7.42
CA THR A 70 -8.37 -4.08 -8.41
C THR A 70 -9.24 -3.06 -9.14
N GLU A 71 -9.85 -2.15 -8.39
CA GLU A 71 -10.61 -1.02 -8.94
C GLU A 71 -9.75 -0.13 -9.84
N HIS A 72 -8.48 0.09 -9.48
CA HIS A 72 -7.54 0.88 -10.27
C HIS A 72 -7.40 0.32 -11.70
N VAL A 73 -7.17 -0.99 -11.82
CA VAL A 73 -7.01 -1.65 -13.13
C VAL A 73 -8.29 -1.54 -13.96
N TYR A 74 -9.45 -1.73 -13.33
CA TYR A 74 -10.73 -1.62 -14.02
C TYR A 74 -10.99 -0.19 -14.53
N ARG A 75 -10.80 0.81 -13.67
CA ARG A 75 -11.01 2.23 -14.01
C ARG A 75 -9.99 2.74 -15.03
N ALA A 76 -8.74 2.29 -14.93
CA ALA A 76 -7.69 2.60 -15.91
C ALA A 76 -8.05 2.02 -17.29
N GLY A 77 -8.52 0.76 -17.34
CA GLY A 77 -9.00 0.14 -18.57
C GLY A 77 -10.17 0.92 -19.20
N ILE A 78 -11.13 1.37 -18.40
CA ILE A 78 -12.23 2.22 -18.87
C ILE A 78 -11.69 3.55 -19.43
N ALA A 79 -10.84 4.26 -18.69
CA ALA A 79 -10.30 5.54 -19.13
C ALA A 79 -9.52 5.41 -20.45
N LEU A 80 -8.65 4.41 -20.57
CA LEU A 80 -7.90 4.14 -21.80
C LEU A 80 -8.82 3.76 -22.96
N LYS A 81 -9.79 2.87 -22.74
CA LYS A 81 -10.75 2.49 -23.77
C LYS A 81 -11.55 3.69 -24.25
N THR A 82 -12.08 4.51 -23.34
CA THR A 82 -12.83 5.71 -23.69
C THR A 82 -11.97 6.69 -24.47
N ALA A 83 -10.71 6.89 -24.08
CA ALA A 83 -9.78 7.76 -24.82
C ALA A 83 -9.54 7.23 -26.24
N VAL A 84 -9.32 5.92 -26.41
CA VAL A 84 -9.15 5.28 -27.73
C VAL A 84 -10.41 5.39 -28.59
N ASP A 85 -11.60 5.12 -28.03
CA ASP A 85 -12.89 5.26 -28.73
C ASP A 85 -13.12 6.70 -29.22
N LYS A 86 -12.51 7.68 -28.52
CA LYS A 86 -12.51 9.11 -28.87
C LYS A 86 -11.28 9.54 -29.66
N SER A 87 -10.58 8.60 -30.30
CA SER A 87 -9.40 8.86 -31.13
C SER A 87 -8.28 9.64 -30.41
N GLY A 88 -8.13 9.41 -29.11
CA GLY A 88 -7.13 10.09 -28.26
C GLY A 88 -7.50 11.50 -27.81
N ASN A 89 -8.76 11.95 -28.03
CA ASN A 89 -9.18 13.27 -27.58
C ASN A 89 -9.37 13.34 -26.05
N MET A 90 -8.31 13.72 -25.34
CA MET A 90 -8.31 13.92 -23.88
C MET A 90 -9.21 15.06 -23.41
N GLU A 91 -9.63 15.95 -24.32
CA GLU A 91 -10.54 17.05 -24.01
C GLU A 91 -12.02 16.66 -24.06
N ASP A 92 -12.35 15.48 -24.61
CA ASP A 92 -13.73 14.98 -24.65
C ASP A 92 -14.27 14.83 -23.21
N PRO A 93 -15.47 15.36 -22.90
CA PRO A 93 -16.03 15.31 -21.54
C PRO A 93 -16.14 13.91 -20.95
N THR A 94 -16.38 12.89 -21.78
CA THR A 94 -16.47 11.49 -21.34
C THR A 94 -15.10 10.92 -20.95
N VAL A 95 -14.04 11.33 -21.65
CA VAL A 95 -12.66 10.96 -21.30
C VAL A 95 -12.25 11.63 -20.00
N LYS A 96 -12.51 12.94 -19.85
CA LYS A 96 -12.26 13.68 -18.61
C LYS A 96 -12.97 13.06 -17.40
N ALA A 97 -14.23 12.66 -17.57
CA ALA A 97 -14.98 11.98 -16.51
C ALA A 97 -14.35 10.63 -16.12
N ALA A 98 -13.93 9.82 -17.09
CA ALA A 98 -13.27 8.54 -16.82
C ALA A 98 -11.91 8.73 -16.12
N VAL A 99 -11.12 9.72 -16.55
CA VAL A 99 -9.83 10.07 -15.92
C VAL A 99 -10.03 10.58 -14.49
N ALA A 100 -11.02 11.45 -14.25
CA ALA A 100 -11.34 11.91 -12.90
C ALA A 100 -11.75 10.74 -11.98
N ASN A 101 -12.53 9.80 -12.48
CA ASN A 101 -12.94 8.61 -11.73
C ASN A 101 -11.75 7.68 -11.39
N LEU A 102 -10.76 7.59 -12.27
CA LEU A 102 -9.49 6.91 -12.00
C LEU A 102 -8.64 7.68 -10.96
N ASP A 103 -8.64 9.00 -10.99
CA ASP A 103 -7.91 9.83 -10.04
C ASP A 103 -8.50 9.74 -8.62
N GLU A 104 -9.82 9.68 -8.48
CA GLU A 104 -10.50 9.43 -7.18
C GLU A 104 -9.99 8.13 -6.52
N ASN A 105 -9.82 7.07 -7.32
CA ASN A 105 -9.22 5.83 -6.84
C ASN A 105 -7.74 6.01 -6.45
N SER A 106 -6.97 6.80 -7.21
CA SER A 106 -5.56 7.11 -6.91
C SER A 106 -5.41 7.88 -5.59
N VAL A 107 -6.31 8.83 -5.31
CA VAL A 107 -6.38 9.54 -4.02
C VAL A 107 -6.78 8.59 -2.88
N ALA A 108 -7.71 7.66 -3.12
CA ALA A 108 -8.05 6.67 -2.10
C ALA A 108 -6.88 5.72 -1.79
N LEU A 109 -6.12 5.30 -2.81
CA LEU A 109 -4.90 4.50 -2.64
C LEU A 109 -3.84 5.25 -1.84
N SER A 110 -3.60 6.53 -2.13
CA SER A 110 -2.61 7.31 -1.38
C SER A 110 -2.97 7.43 0.09
N LYS A 111 -4.24 7.62 0.42
CA LYS A 111 -4.73 7.65 1.81
C LYS A 111 -4.57 6.29 2.49
N ALA A 112 -4.81 5.19 1.80
CA ALA A 112 -4.57 3.85 2.34
C ALA A 112 -3.08 3.64 2.67
N VAL A 113 -2.18 4.06 1.79
CA VAL A 113 -0.73 4.06 2.05
C VAL A 113 -0.37 4.98 3.22
N GLY A 114 -0.93 6.19 3.24
CA GLY A 114 -0.75 7.19 4.31
C GLY A 114 -1.19 6.69 5.68
N SER A 115 -2.22 5.86 5.75
CA SER A 115 -2.69 5.26 7.01
C SER A 115 -1.64 4.39 7.70
N ALA A 116 -0.74 3.76 6.94
CA ALA A 116 0.38 2.98 7.46
C ALA A 116 1.67 3.80 7.56
N TYR A 117 1.87 4.73 6.62
CA TYR A 117 3.06 5.57 6.56
C TYR A 117 2.73 6.99 6.07
N PRO A 118 2.39 7.92 6.98
CA PRO A 118 1.87 9.24 6.62
C PRO A 118 2.80 10.07 5.73
N ALA A 119 4.12 9.96 5.94
CA ALA A 119 5.12 10.69 5.16
C ALA A 119 5.16 10.26 3.68
N ALA A 120 4.60 9.09 3.33
CA ALA A 120 4.55 8.63 1.95
C ALA A 120 3.29 9.00 1.19
N GLU A 121 2.21 9.46 1.82
CA GLU A 121 0.92 9.69 1.14
C GLU A 121 1.07 10.62 -0.07
N ALA A 122 1.64 11.82 0.14
CA ALA A 122 1.83 12.81 -0.90
C ALA A 122 2.80 12.35 -2.02
N PRO A 123 4.05 11.92 -1.72
CA PRO A 123 4.97 11.48 -2.78
C PRO A 123 4.48 10.21 -3.49
N PHE A 124 3.75 9.33 -2.79
CA PHE A 124 3.10 8.18 -3.44
C PHE A 124 2.07 8.66 -4.45
N LEU A 125 1.15 9.56 -4.07
CA LEU A 125 0.12 10.06 -4.99
C LEU A 125 0.73 10.71 -6.23
N GLU A 126 1.80 11.50 -6.04
CA GLU A 126 2.52 12.14 -7.14
C GLU A 126 3.12 11.10 -8.08
N SER A 127 3.91 10.15 -7.57
CA SER A 127 4.50 9.08 -8.38
C SER A 127 3.46 8.17 -9.03
N TRP A 128 2.34 7.91 -8.35
CA TRP A 128 1.27 7.04 -8.82
C TRP A 128 0.54 7.68 -10.02
N ARG A 129 0.26 8.98 -9.95
CA ARG A 129 -0.30 9.73 -11.10
C ARG A 129 0.65 9.75 -12.29
N GLN A 130 1.96 9.85 -12.05
CA GLN A 130 2.96 9.80 -13.11
C GLN A 130 2.97 8.44 -13.83
N HIS A 131 2.80 7.33 -13.11
CA HIS A 131 2.78 6.01 -13.76
C HIS A 131 1.63 5.88 -14.76
N ILE A 132 0.49 6.55 -14.51
CA ILE A 132 -0.69 6.46 -15.38
C ILE A 132 -0.37 7.11 -16.73
N GLY A 133 0.36 8.23 -16.71
CA GLY A 133 0.84 8.93 -17.90
C GLY A 133 1.60 7.99 -18.85
N PHE A 134 2.50 7.14 -18.32
CA PHE A 134 3.25 6.19 -19.15
C PHE A 134 2.35 5.22 -19.94
N PHE A 135 1.27 4.74 -19.33
CA PHE A 135 0.33 3.84 -20.02
C PHE A 135 -0.55 4.60 -21.02
N VAL A 136 -0.94 5.83 -20.71
CA VAL A 136 -1.73 6.70 -21.61
C VAL A 136 -0.91 7.05 -22.85
N ASP A 137 0.31 7.54 -22.68
CA ASP A 137 1.22 7.94 -23.76
C ASP A 137 1.46 6.77 -24.72
N TYR A 138 1.81 5.60 -24.16
CA TYR A 138 1.98 4.39 -24.96
C TYR A 138 0.71 3.98 -25.71
N THR A 139 -0.43 3.91 -25.02
CA THR A 139 -1.69 3.41 -25.60
C THR A 139 -2.20 4.35 -26.68
N LEU A 140 -2.21 5.65 -26.40
CA LEU A 140 -2.70 6.64 -27.35
C LEU A 140 -1.74 6.79 -28.52
N GLY A 141 -0.42 6.83 -28.29
CA GLY A 141 0.54 6.88 -29.39
C GLY A 141 0.40 5.70 -30.33
N LYS A 142 0.23 4.48 -29.80
CA LYS A 142 -0.08 3.30 -30.61
C LYS A 142 -1.42 3.38 -31.34
N ALA A 143 -2.47 3.93 -30.72
CA ALA A 143 -3.80 4.02 -31.30
C ALA A 143 -3.92 5.11 -32.38
N THR A 144 -3.18 6.21 -32.25
CA THR A 144 -3.20 7.35 -33.18
C THR A 144 -2.07 7.33 -34.20
N ASN A 145 -1.20 6.31 -34.16
CA ASN A 145 0.04 6.21 -34.95
C ASN A 145 1.02 7.36 -34.68
N ASP A 146 1.03 7.90 -33.46
CA ASP A 146 2.09 8.79 -32.98
C ASP A 146 3.27 7.96 -32.44
N THR A 147 4.45 8.57 -32.44
CA THR A 147 5.65 8.00 -31.82
C THR A 147 5.48 7.98 -30.31
N ALA A 148 5.23 6.78 -29.75
CA ALA A 148 5.23 6.50 -28.32
C ALA A 148 6.64 6.30 -27.76
#